data_AF-A0A5B9MJK1-F1
#
_entry.id   AF-A0A5B9MJK1-F1
#
_cell.length_a   1.000
_cell.length_b   1.000
_cell.length_c   1.000
_cell.angle_alpha   90.00
_cell.angle_beta   90.00
_cell.angle_gamma   90.00
#
_symmetry.space_group_name_H-M   'P 1'
#
loop_
_entity.id
_entity.type
_entity.pdbx_description
1 polymer ?
#
loop_
_entity_poly.entity_id
_entity_poly.type
_entity_poly.pdbx_seq_one_letter_code
_entity_poly.pdbx_strand_id
1 'polypeptide(L)'
;MAGKVVYQNVHGIEECFIIADDEPGDQSGSSKALHRPHKNVPALAATVQKTKHWIKALMRELQWEDARKAYHGLCVVLHVLRDRLTIHETADLASELPMLLRGMFYEGWQPDHVPVKDRSKAAFLTHVSEGFPNDPEVDAERLTRAVLSVLARRVSEGEINDIRAVIPESLRELFPKR
;
A
#
# COMPACT_ATOMS: atom_id res chain seq x y z
N MET A 1 24.90 8.71 4.67
CA MET A 1 24.77 7.24 4.84
C MET A 1 23.33 6.85 4.48
N ALA A 2 23.13 5.85 3.61
CA ALA A 2 21.78 5.39 3.26
C ALA A 2 21.08 4.78 4.49
N GLY A 3 19.93 5.32 4.87
CA GLY A 3 19.12 4.77 5.95
C GLY A 3 18.37 3.52 5.46
N LYS A 4 18.54 2.39 6.15
CA LYS A 4 17.77 1.18 5.89
C LYS A 4 16.45 1.25 6.66
N VAL A 5 15.32 1.15 5.97
CA VAL A 5 14.01 0.98 6.59
C VAL A 5 13.51 -0.42 6.26
N VAL A 6 13.13 -1.17 7.29
CA VAL A 6 12.66 -2.55 7.16
C VAL A 6 11.17 -2.58 7.48
N TYR A 7 10.37 -3.12 6.57
CA TYR A 7 8.95 -3.37 6.74
C TYR A 7 8.70 -4.88 6.72
N GLN A 8 7.81 -5.37 7.57
CA GLN A 8 7.43 -6.78 7.58
C GLN A 8 6.00 -6.91 7.08
N ASN A 9 5.82 -7.40 5.85
CA ASN A 9 4.51 -7.63 5.25
C ASN A 9 4.10 -9.12 5.40
N VAL A 10 2.95 -9.49 4.85
CA VAL A 10 2.43 -10.88 4.94
C VAL A 10 3.20 -11.89 4.06
N HIS A 11 4.08 -11.41 3.18
CA HIS A 11 4.92 -12.22 2.29
C HIS A 11 6.40 -12.26 2.71
N GLY A 12 6.79 -11.53 3.77
CA GLY A 12 8.15 -11.49 4.28
C GLY A 12 8.62 -10.10 4.70
N ILE A 13 9.92 -9.87 4.57
CA ILE A 13 10.58 -8.62 4.97
C ILE A 13 10.94 -7.83 3.70
N GLU A 14 10.43 -6.61 3.60
CA GLU A 14 10.83 -5.64 2.59
C GLU A 14 11.89 -4.69 3.16
N GLU A 15 13.04 -4.64 2.50
CA GLU A 15 14.12 -3.72 2.83
C GLU A 15 14.08 -2.53 1.87
N CYS A 16 13.59 -1.40 2.34
CA CYS A 16 13.63 -0.14 1.61
C CYS A 16 14.97 0.55 1.88
N PHE A 17 15.82 0.60 0.87
CA PHE A 17 17.02 1.42 0.88
C PHE A 17 16.64 2.84 0.49
N ILE A 18 16.71 3.77 1.44
CA ILE A 18 16.63 5.20 1.11
C ILE A 18 17.98 5.57 0.51
N ILE A 19 18.04 5.57 -0.81
CA ILE A 19 19.11 6.25 -1.54
C ILE A 19 18.81 7.73 -1.33
N ALA A 20 19.60 8.38 -0.47
CA ALA A 20 19.60 9.84 -0.44
C ALA A 20 20.00 10.29 -1.84
N ASP A 21 19.17 11.10 -2.49
CA ASP A 21 19.64 11.92 -3.60
C ASP A 21 20.87 12.68 -3.09
N ASP A 22 21.94 12.68 -3.90
CA ASP A 22 23.28 13.19 -3.58
C ASP A 22 23.25 14.34 -2.57
N GLU A 23 23.96 14.16 -1.45
CA GLU A 23 24.34 15.24 -0.54
C GLU A 23 24.79 16.45 -1.38
N PRO A 24 24.40 17.69 -1.05
CA PRO A 24 24.90 18.85 -1.77
C PRO A 24 26.40 18.88 -1.57
N GLY A 25 27.14 18.48 -2.61
CA GLY A 25 28.60 18.52 -2.63
C GLY A 25 29.07 19.90 -2.18
N ASP A 26 29.98 19.86 -1.21
CA ASP A 26 30.71 21.00 -0.68
C ASP A 26 30.95 22.08 -1.75
N GLN A 27 30.34 23.26 -1.54
CA GLN A 27 30.58 24.42 -2.39
C GLN A 27 31.93 25.04 -2.02
N SER A 28 33.02 24.34 -2.32
CA SER A 28 34.35 24.92 -2.32
C SER A 28 35.07 24.51 -3.61
N GLY A 29 35.25 25.48 -4.52
CA GLY A 29 36.12 25.33 -5.68
C GLY A 29 35.43 25.45 -7.05
N SER A 30 35.61 26.61 -7.65
CA SER A 30 35.27 26.96 -9.04
C SER A 30 35.88 26.00 -10.07
N SER A 31 35.07 25.37 -10.92
CA SER A 31 35.32 25.25 -12.36
C SER A 31 34.08 24.72 -13.11
N LYS A 32 33.79 25.33 -14.26
CA LYS A 32 32.63 25.06 -15.13
C LYS A 32 32.52 23.57 -15.51
N ALA A 33 31.57 22.86 -14.91
CA ALA A 33 30.99 21.66 -15.50
C ALA A 33 29.47 21.88 -15.62
N LEU A 34 28.99 21.70 -16.84
CA LEU A 34 27.61 21.87 -17.29
C LEU A 34 26.63 21.17 -16.33
N HIS A 35 25.94 21.95 -15.51
CA HIS A 35 24.89 21.49 -14.60
C HIS A 35 23.82 20.79 -15.43
N ARG A 36 23.80 19.45 -15.44
CA ARG A 36 22.71 18.68 -16.03
C ARG A 36 21.56 18.76 -15.04
N PRO A 37 20.45 19.48 -15.31
CA PRO A 37 19.29 19.37 -14.46
C PRO A 37 18.80 17.93 -14.58
N HIS A 38 18.83 17.19 -13.47
CA HIS A 38 18.05 15.94 -13.38
C HIS A 38 16.59 16.35 -13.59
N LYS A 39 16.11 16.18 -14.81
CA LYS A 39 14.75 16.56 -15.19
C LYS A 39 13.81 15.67 -14.38
N ASN A 40 13.12 16.26 -13.41
CA ASN A 40 12.02 15.62 -12.69
C ASN A 40 11.09 14.96 -13.71
N VAL A 41 10.96 13.63 -13.65
CA VAL A 41 10.02 12.90 -14.52
C VAL A 41 8.62 13.15 -13.94
N PRO A 42 7.73 13.92 -14.62
CA PRO A 42 6.47 14.36 -14.01
C PRO A 42 5.57 13.20 -13.58
N ALA A 43 5.61 12.09 -14.32
CA ALA A 43 4.86 10.87 -13.98
C ALA A 43 5.29 10.27 -12.62
N LEU A 44 6.59 10.28 -12.30
CA LEU A 44 7.12 9.80 -11.02
C LEU A 44 6.72 10.74 -9.89
N ALA A 45 6.87 12.06 -10.08
CA ALA A 45 6.42 13.06 -9.10
C ALA A 45 4.91 12.94 -8.82
N ALA A 46 4.10 12.76 -9.87
CA ALA A 46 2.65 12.61 -9.76
C ALA A 46 2.26 11.37 -8.96
N THR A 47 2.90 10.21 -9.18
CA THR A 47 2.56 9.00 -8.42
C THR A 47 2.98 9.11 -6.95
N VAL A 48 4.10 9.78 -6.64
CA VAL A 48 4.50 10.06 -5.26
C VAL A 48 3.45 10.94 -4.58
N GLN A 49 2.99 12.00 -5.24
CA GLN A 49 1.96 12.88 -4.69
C GLN A 49 0.63 12.15 -4.48
N LYS A 50 0.17 11.36 -5.45
CA LYS A 50 -1.04 10.54 -5.31
C LYS A 50 -0.91 9.60 -4.11
N THR A 51 0.20 8.87 -3.99
CA THR A 51 0.45 7.96 -2.86
C THR A 51 0.44 8.68 -1.51
N LYS A 52 1.06 9.87 -1.42
CA LYS A 52 0.98 10.71 -0.21
C LYS A 52 -0.47 11.08 0.14
N HIS A 53 -1.34 11.32 -0.84
CA HIS A 53 -2.76 11.57 -0.57
C HIS A 53 -3.51 10.35 -0.04
N TRP A 54 -3.16 9.13 -0.48
CA TRP A 54 -3.71 7.90 0.08
C TRP A 54 -3.32 7.73 1.54
N ILE A 55 -2.01 7.85 1.84
CA ILE A 55 -1.47 7.74 3.20
C ILE A 55 -2.12 8.80 4.13
N LYS A 56 -2.18 10.07 3.70
CA LYS A 56 -2.84 11.13 4.50
C LYS A 56 -4.32 10.87 4.73
N ALA A 57 -5.03 10.29 3.76
CA ALA A 57 -6.44 9.94 3.96
C ALA A 57 -6.57 8.85 5.03
N LEU A 58 -5.74 7.81 4.96
CA LEU A 58 -5.73 6.72 5.93
C LEU A 58 -5.35 7.20 7.34
N MET A 59 -4.32 8.04 7.45
CA MET A 59 -3.92 8.68 8.71
C MET A 59 -5.08 9.43 9.36
N ARG A 60 -5.87 10.18 8.58
CA ARG A 60 -7.05 10.90 9.12
C ARG A 60 -8.14 9.95 9.60
N GLU A 61 -8.44 8.89 8.86
CA GLU A 61 -9.44 7.89 9.27
C GLU A 61 -9.05 7.16 10.57
N LEU A 62 -7.75 6.87 10.72
CA LEU A 62 -7.22 6.14 11.89
C LEU A 62 -6.77 7.06 13.03
N GLN A 63 -6.75 8.38 12.81
CA GLN A 63 -6.17 9.36 13.72
C GLN A 63 -4.72 9.00 14.09
N TRP A 64 -3.94 8.60 13.08
CA TRP A 64 -2.52 8.28 13.21
C TRP A 64 -1.65 9.45 12.76
N GLU A 65 -0.58 9.70 13.49
CA GLU A 65 0.42 10.73 13.16
C GLU A 65 1.64 10.16 12.42
N ASP A 66 1.82 8.82 12.44
CA ASP A 66 2.93 8.14 11.77
C ASP A 66 2.54 7.71 10.33
N ALA A 67 3.11 8.42 9.35
CA ALA A 67 2.92 8.12 7.94
C ALA A 67 3.53 6.78 7.49
N ARG A 68 4.60 6.31 8.14
CA ARG A 68 5.23 5.02 7.82
C ARG A 68 4.33 3.88 8.29
N LYS A 69 3.79 3.98 9.50
CA LYS A 69 2.79 3.03 10.03
C LYS A 69 1.53 2.98 9.16
N ALA A 70 1.04 4.13 8.71
CA ALA A 70 -0.12 4.20 7.81
C ALA A 70 0.18 3.58 6.43
N TYR A 71 1.34 3.89 5.84
CA TYR A 71 1.76 3.25 4.58
C TYR A 71 1.88 1.74 4.72
N HIS A 72 2.52 1.27 5.80
CA HIS A 72 2.65 -0.15 6.09
C HIS A 72 1.28 -0.85 6.19
N GLY A 73 0.35 -0.27 6.94
CA GLY A 73 -1.02 -0.80 7.07
C GLY A 73 -1.79 -0.82 5.76
N LEU A 74 -1.58 0.17 4.88
CA LEU A 74 -2.13 0.16 3.53
C LEU A 74 -1.59 -1.03 2.72
N CYS A 75 -0.28 -1.29 2.77
CA CYS A 75 0.35 -2.40 2.05
C CYS A 75 -0.18 -3.74 2.55
N VAL A 76 -0.14 -3.97 3.85
CA VAL A 76 -0.62 -5.20 4.50
C VAL A 76 -2.07 -5.51 4.09
N VAL A 77 -2.99 -4.56 4.27
CA VAL A 77 -4.41 -4.83 3.95
C VAL A 77 -4.62 -5.05 2.45
N LEU A 78 -3.94 -4.31 1.57
CA LEU A 78 -4.07 -4.49 0.13
C LEU A 78 -3.52 -5.85 -0.33
N HIS A 79 -2.39 -6.30 0.21
CA HIS A 79 -1.85 -7.65 -0.04
C HIS A 79 -2.80 -8.76 0.44
N VAL A 80 -3.34 -8.62 1.65
CA VAL A 80 -4.30 -9.58 2.22
C VAL A 80 -5.62 -9.62 1.43
N LEU A 81 -6.05 -8.48 0.87
CA LEU A 81 -7.18 -8.41 -0.05
C LEU A 81 -6.84 -9.09 -1.39
N ARG A 82 -5.71 -8.73 -2.01
CA ARG A 82 -5.21 -9.28 -3.29
C ARG A 82 -5.24 -10.80 -3.30
N ASP A 83 -4.72 -11.41 -2.24
CA ASP A 83 -4.57 -12.87 -2.19
C ASP A 83 -5.93 -13.60 -2.10
N ARG A 84 -7.04 -12.88 -1.91
CA ARG A 84 -8.43 -13.41 -1.93
C ARG A 84 -9.17 -13.16 -3.23
N LEU A 85 -8.59 -12.36 -4.12
CA LEU A 85 -9.13 -12.05 -5.43
C LEU A 85 -8.65 -13.10 -6.45
N THR A 86 -9.37 -13.20 -7.57
CA THR A 86 -8.86 -13.95 -8.72
C THR A 86 -7.76 -13.15 -9.41
N ILE A 87 -7.02 -13.78 -10.32
CA ILE A 87 -6.00 -13.09 -11.13
C ILE A 87 -6.61 -11.91 -11.91
N HIS A 88 -7.81 -12.08 -12.46
CA HIS A 88 -8.50 -11.04 -13.24
C HIS A 88 -8.87 -9.84 -12.37
N GLU A 89 -9.58 -10.08 -11.27
CA GLU A 89 -10.00 -9.05 -10.29
C GLU A 89 -8.79 -8.34 -9.68
N THR A 90 -7.68 -9.06 -9.48
CA THR A 90 -6.42 -8.46 -9.02
C THR A 90 -5.88 -7.46 -10.04
N ALA A 91 -5.93 -7.80 -11.33
CA ALA A 91 -5.46 -6.92 -12.41
C ALA A 91 -6.34 -5.69 -12.56
N ASP A 92 -7.66 -5.85 -12.45
CA ASP A 92 -8.64 -4.77 -12.55
C ASP A 92 -8.46 -3.79 -11.38
N LEU A 93 -8.41 -4.28 -10.14
CA LEU A 93 -8.12 -3.47 -8.96
C LEU A 93 -6.78 -2.73 -9.09
N ALA A 94 -5.73 -3.42 -9.53
CA ALA A 94 -4.41 -2.83 -9.70
C ALA A 94 -4.42 -1.67 -10.72
N SER A 95 -5.28 -1.73 -11.74
CA SER A 95 -5.40 -0.69 -12.77
C SER A 95 -5.85 0.66 -12.19
N GLU A 96 -6.63 0.63 -11.12
CA GLU A 96 -7.18 1.81 -10.42
C GLU A 96 -6.20 2.42 -9.39
N LEU A 97 -5.13 1.69 -9.03
CA LEU A 97 -4.12 2.16 -8.09
C LEU A 97 -3.13 3.15 -8.72
N PRO A 98 -2.63 4.16 -7.97
CA PRO A 98 -1.46 4.95 -8.37
C PRO A 98 -0.27 4.04 -8.70
N MET A 99 0.51 4.38 -9.72
CA MET A 99 1.63 3.57 -10.24
C MET A 99 2.56 3.00 -9.14
N LEU A 100 2.90 3.81 -8.13
CA LEU A 100 3.75 3.38 -7.00
C LEU A 100 3.05 2.34 -6.11
N LEU A 101 1.79 2.58 -5.76
CA LEU A 101 0.99 1.62 -5.00
C LEU A 101 0.71 0.36 -5.83
N ARG A 102 0.58 0.48 -7.16
CA ARG A 102 0.42 -0.66 -8.06
C ARG A 102 1.66 -1.55 -8.07
N GLY A 103 2.86 -0.96 -8.09
CA GLY A 103 4.11 -1.71 -7.95
C GLY A 103 4.18 -2.47 -6.63
N MET A 104 3.96 -1.76 -5.51
CA MET A 104 3.87 -2.38 -4.18
C MET A 104 2.78 -3.46 -4.12
N PHE A 105 1.62 -3.23 -4.73
CA PHE A 105 0.52 -4.18 -4.71
C PHE A 105 0.88 -5.53 -5.33
N TYR A 106 1.80 -5.58 -6.29
CA TYR A 106 2.29 -6.83 -6.88
C TYR A 106 3.53 -7.41 -6.20
N GLU A 107 4.10 -6.70 -5.23
CA GLU A 107 5.29 -7.16 -4.50
C GLU A 107 5.01 -8.46 -3.75
N GLY A 108 5.94 -9.42 -3.86
CA GLY A 108 5.83 -10.74 -3.24
C GLY A 108 4.68 -11.63 -3.73
N TRP A 109 3.93 -11.23 -4.76
CA TRP A 109 2.74 -11.96 -5.18
C TRP A 109 3.06 -13.33 -5.81
N GLN A 110 2.30 -14.35 -5.42
CA GLN A 110 2.39 -15.71 -5.94
C GLN A 110 1.05 -16.10 -6.61
N PRO A 111 0.87 -15.83 -7.92
CA PRO A 111 -0.42 -16.03 -8.59
C PRO A 111 -0.89 -17.49 -8.65
N ASP A 112 0.03 -18.46 -8.57
CA ASP A 112 -0.31 -19.89 -8.56
C ASP A 112 -0.99 -20.35 -7.26
N HIS A 113 -0.94 -19.53 -6.19
CA HIS A 113 -1.46 -19.86 -4.87
C HIS A 113 -2.73 -19.07 -4.49
N VAL A 114 -3.29 -18.30 -5.42
CA VAL A 114 -4.53 -17.51 -5.20
C VAL A 114 -5.72 -18.12 -5.97
N PRO A 115 -6.97 -17.93 -5.49
CA PRO A 115 -7.34 -17.28 -4.23
C PRO A 115 -7.05 -18.17 -3.01
N VAL A 116 -6.67 -17.53 -1.90
CA VAL A 116 -6.53 -18.19 -0.59
C VAL A 116 -7.85 -18.89 -0.23
N LYS A 117 -7.76 -20.17 0.15
CA LYS A 117 -8.93 -21.04 0.40
C LYS A 117 -9.72 -20.64 1.65
N ASP A 118 -9.06 -20.15 2.71
CA ASP A 118 -9.76 -19.64 3.89
C ASP A 118 -10.25 -18.22 3.65
N ARG A 119 -11.56 -18.13 3.37
CA ARG A 119 -12.22 -16.88 3.02
C ARG A 119 -12.92 -16.22 4.21
N SER A 120 -12.71 -16.71 5.43
CA SER A 120 -13.36 -16.16 6.63
C SER A 120 -12.84 -14.75 6.98
N LYS A 121 -13.70 -13.94 7.60
CA LYS A 121 -13.31 -12.66 8.20
C LYS A 121 -12.22 -12.83 9.25
N ALA A 122 -12.30 -13.86 10.09
CA ALA A 122 -11.30 -14.12 11.13
C ALA A 122 -9.91 -14.35 10.52
N ALA A 123 -9.79 -15.23 9.51
CA ALA A 123 -8.52 -15.48 8.83
C ALA A 123 -7.98 -14.24 8.09
N PHE A 124 -8.87 -13.39 7.56
CA PHE A 124 -8.45 -12.10 6.99
C PHE A 124 -7.79 -11.23 8.03
N LEU A 125 -8.45 -11.02 9.16
CA LEU A 125 -7.95 -10.16 10.23
C LEU A 125 -6.69 -10.73 10.88
N THR A 126 -6.58 -12.06 11.01
CA THR A 126 -5.35 -12.73 11.45
C THR A 126 -4.17 -12.38 10.55
N HIS A 127 -4.30 -12.50 9.22
CA HIS A 127 -3.23 -12.13 8.31
C HIS A 127 -2.88 -10.64 8.34
N VAL A 128 -3.87 -9.76 8.56
CA VAL A 128 -3.59 -8.34 8.78
C VAL A 128 -2.78 -8.13 10.06
N SER A 129 -3.15 -8.77 11.16
CA SER A 129 -2.41 -8.69 12.44
C SER A 129 -0.99 -9.25 12.34
N GLU A 130 -0.77 -10.30 11.55
CA GLU A 130 0.57 -10.88 11.32
C GLU A 130 1.52 -9.90 10.61
N GLY A 131 0.99 -8.90 9.91
CA GLY A 131 1.78 -7.79 9.36
C GLY A 131 2.26 -6.78 10.42
N PHE A 132 1.83 -6.92 11.68
CA PHE A 132 2.20 -6.02 12.79
C PHE A 132 2.74 -6.79 14.02
N PRO A 133 3.76 -7.65 13.88
CA PRO A 133 4.21 -8.53 14.96
C PRO A 133 4.77 -7.77 16.18
N ASN A 134 5.24 -6.54 15.98
CA ASN A 134 5.84 -5.70 17.01
C ASN A 134 4.94 -4.52 17.45
N ASP A 135 3.67 -4.47 17.01
CA ASP A 135 2.76 -3.38 17.30
C ASP A 135 1.36 -3.92 17.67
N PRO A 136 1.20 -4.42 18.91
CA PRO A 136 -0.05 -5.04 19.37
C PRO A 136 -1.19 -4.03 19.56
N GLU A 137 -0.92 -2.73 19.47
CA GLU A 137 -1.94 -1.68 19.56
C GLU A 137 -2.72 -1.49 18.25
N VAL A 138 -2.27 -2.12 17.15
CA VAL A 138 -2.99 -2.07 15.88
C VAL A 138 -4.21 -2.99 15.93
N ASP A 139 -5.38 -2.37 15.99
CA ASP A 139 -6.65 -3.05 15.72
C ASP A 139 -6.77 -3.35 14.22
N ALA A 140 -6.59 -4.63 13.87
CA ALA A 140 -6.64 -5.10 12.49
C ALA A 140 -8.01 -4.89 11.82
N GLU A 141 -9.12 -4.98 12.55
CA GLU A 141 -10.45 -4.72 11.97
C GLU A 141 -10.61 -3.24 11.67
N ARG A 142 -10.24 -2.37 12.62
CA ARG A 142 -10.29 -0.92 12.43
C ARG A 142 -9.39 -0.48 11.27
N LEU A 143 -8.16 -1.00 11.20
CA LEU A 143 -7.23 -0.76 10.09
C LEU A 143 -7.84 -1.21 8.75
N THR A 144 -8.36 -2.44 8.68
CA THR A 144 -8.95 -2.99 7.46
C THR A 144 -10.11 -2.13 6.98
N ARG A 145 -11.05 -1.78 7.87
CA ARG A 145 -12.19 -0.91 7.55
C ARG A 145 -11.74 0.45 7.02
N ALA A 146 -10.72 1.06 7.63
CA ALA A 146 -10.19 2.34 7.21
C ALA A 146 -9.55 2.26 5.81
N VAL A 147 -8.75 1.22 5.54
CA VAL A 147 -8.16 1.00 4.22
C VAL A 147 -9.24 0.76 3.16
N LEU A 148 -10.21 -0.11 3.42
CA LEU A 148 -11.31 -0.39 2.48
C LEU A 148 -12.19 0.85 2.24
N SER A 149 -12.36 1.72 3.25
CA SER A 149 -13.04 3.01 3.10
C SER A 149 -12.26 4.00 2.24
N VAL A 150 -10.93 4.07 2.38
CA VAL A 150 -10.06 4.87 1.51
C VAL A 150 -10.08 4.34 0.09
N LEU A 151 -9.99 3.02 -0.09
CA LEU A 151 -10.07 2.32 -1.37
C LEU A 151 -11.38 2.64 -2.08
N ALA A 152 -12.51 2.43 -1.38
CA ALA A 152 -13.84 2.66 -1.92
C ALA A 152 -14.12 4.11 -2.32
N ARG A 153 -13.38 5.11 -1.83
CA ARG A 153 -13.53 6.52 -2.24
C ARG A 153 -12.65 6.92 -3.42
N ARG A 154 -11.70 6.07 -3.80
CA ARG A 154 -10.63 6.42 -4.77
C ARG A 154 -10.65 5.55 -6.02
N VAL A 155 -11.29 4.40 -5.94
CA VAL A 155 -11.53 3.46 -7.03
C VAL A 155 -12.96 3.63 -7.55
N SER A 156 -13.20 3.25 -8.81
CA SER A 156 -14.54 3.30 -9.41
C SER A 156 -15.59 2.50 -8.61
N GLU A 157 -16.86 2.90 -8.69
CA GLU A 157 -17.94 2.18 -8.01
C GLU A 157 -18.17 0.78 -8.59
N GLY A 158 -18.00 0.62 -9.91
CA GLY A 158 -18.07 -0.69 -10.57
C GLY A 158 -17.06 -1.67 -9.97
N GLU A 159 -15.80 -1.28 -9.91
CA GLU A 159 -14.72 -2.09 -9.36
C GLU A 159 -14.96 -2.49 -7.88
N ILE A 160 -15.50 -1.58 -7.06
CA ILE A 160 -15.85 -1.92 -5.67
C ILE A 160 -16.98 -2.96 -5.61
N ASN A 161 -17.93 -2.91 -6.54
CA ASN A 161 -19.00 -3.89 -6.62
C ASN A 161 -18.49 -5.25 -7.11
N ASP A 162 -17.54 -5.26 -8.05
CA ASP A 162 -16.90 -6.48 -8.56
C ASP A 162 -16.10 -7.18 -7.45
N ILE A 163 -15.27 -6.43 -6.71
CA ILE A 163 -14.57 -6.93 -5.51
C ILE A 163 -15.57 -7.51 -4.49
N ARG A 164 -16.66 -6.80 -4.21
CA ARG A 164 -17.70 -7.27 -3.27
C ARG A 164 -18.37 -8.55 -3.75
N ALA A 165 -18.60 -8.69 -5.06
CA ALA A 165 -19.21 -9.87 -5.63
C ALA A 165 -18.33 -11.11 -5.42
N VAL A 166 -17.01 -10.96 -5.51
CA VAL A 166 -16.09 -12.10 -5.41
C VAL A 166 -15.74 -12.47 -3.96
N ILE A 167 -15.74 -11.54 -3.00
CA ILE A 167 -15.45 -11.85 -1.59
C ILE A 167 -16.68 -12.38 -0.82
N PRO A 168 -16.50 -13.17 0.25
CA PRO A 168 -17.62 -13.63 1.08
C PRO A 168 -18.30 -12.51 1.87
N GLU A 169 -19.55 -12.76 2.26
CA GLU A 169 -20.41 -11.82 2.98
C GLU A 169 -19.75 -11.23 4.22
N SER A 170 -19.11 -12.06 5.05
CA SER A 170 -18.41 -11.59 6.26
C SER A 170 -17.29 -10.57 5.99
N LEU A 171 -16.67 -10.58 4.81
CA LEU A 171 -15.71 -9.55 4.39
C LEU A 171 -16.40 -8.33 3.78
N ARG A 172 -17.56 -8.50 3.13
CA ARG A 172 -18.36 -7.36 2.63
C ARG A 172 -18.76 -6.41 3.76
N GLU A 173 -19.00 -6.95 4.96
CA GLU A 173 -19.30 -6.16 6.16
C GLU A 173 -18.17 -5.20 6.57
N LEU A 174 -16.93 -5.45 6.13
CA LEU A 174 -15.79 -4.56 6.39
C LEU A 174 -15.77 -3.34 5.47
N PHE A 175 -16.46 -3.39 4.32
CA PHE A 175 -16.57 -2.25 3.42
C PHE A 175 -17.56 -1.21 3.97
N PRO A 176 -17.40 0.08 3.63
CA PRO A 176 -18.36 1.10 4.04
C PRO A 176 -19.75 0.83 3.46
N LYS A 177 -20.80 0.95 4.27
CA LYS A 177 -22.18 0.95 3.79
C LYS A 177 -22.38 2.24 2.99
N ARG A 178 -22.60 2.13 1.68
CA ARG A 178 -22.98 3.25 0.83
C ARG A 178 -24.50 3.34 0.81
#